data_AF-A0A1L6PKS8-F1
#
_entry.id   AF-A0A1L6PKS8-F1
#
_cell.length_a   1.000
_cell.length_b   1.000
_cell.length_c   1.000
_cell.angle_alpha   90.00
_cell.angle_beta   90.00
_cell.angle_gamma   90.00
#
_symmetry.space_group_name_H-M   'P 1'
#
loop_
_entity.id
_entity.type
_entity.pdbx_description
1 polymer ?
#
loop_
_entity_poly.entity_id
_entity_poly.type
_entity_poly.pdbx_seq_one_letter_code
_entity_poly.pdbx_strand_id
1 'polypeptide(L)'
;MAAVVLPLLLPLGACSFDSARTCLPGGGSVSSAEIVGVYKGLRDAENVSVSLETDDERPGASGGRVSVKNWPTGDWYRPELGEAFDGAGTWEFRSAGNAGEKSAVSITFTEPGRFGVNDTLDTLMVAADADRIVLYENDDPDICPRFRLESRRS
;
A
#
# COMPACT_ATOMS: atom_id res chain seq x y z
N MET A 1 54.40 48.92 12.79
CA MET A 1 54.50 47.74 11.90
C MET A 1 54.25 46.48 12.72
N ALA A 2 53.73 45.45 12.06
CA ALA A 2 53.24 44.14 12.56
C ALA A 2 51.84 44.13 13.19
N ALA A 3 50.94 43.19 12.91
CA ALA A 3 50.59 42.37 11.75
C ALA A 3 49.22 41.75 12.11
N VAL A 4 48.27 41.73 11.18
CA VAL A 4 46.92 41.15 11.34
C VAL A 4 46.98 39.65 11.02
N VAL A 5 46.30 38.81 11.82
CA VAL A 5 45.81 37.50 11.36
C VAL A 5 44.42 37.24 11.97
N LEU A 6 43.41 37.14 11.10
CA LEU A 6 42.10 36.54 11.36
C LEU A 6 42.14 35.04 11.02
N PRO A 7 41.41 34.21 11.77
CA PRO A 7 40.70 33.04 11.23
C PRO A 7 39.18 33.20 11.49
N LEU A 8 38.31 33.37 10.47
CA LEU A 8 37.67 32.36 9.60
C LEU A 8 36.78 31.31 10.33
N LEU A 9 35.47 31.36 10.03
CA LEU A 9 34.58 30.23 9.66
C LEU A 9 34.21 29.21 10.78
N LEU A 10 32.99 28.71 11.00
CA LEU A 10 31.73 28.57 10.24
C LEU A 10 30.61 28.16 11.23
N PRO A 11 29.32 28.20 10.83
CA PRO A 11 28.19 27.83 11.68
C PRO A 11 28.15 26.30 11.81
N LEU A 12 27.99 25.80 13.03
CA LEU A 12 27.47 24.45 13.19
C LEU A 12 25.99 24.52 12.81
N GLY A 13 25.74 24.20 11.54
CA GLY A 13 24.42 23.89 11.05
C GLY A 13 23.80 22.90 12.02
N ALA A 14 22.76 23.35 12.72
CA ALA A 14 21.79 22.43 13.26
C ALA A 14 21.29 21.65 12.05
N CYS A 15 21.78 20.41 11.92
CA CYS A 15 21.12 19.41 11.12
C CYS A 15 19.70 19.34 11.69
N SER A 16 18.79 20.10 11.10
CA SER A 16 17.39 19.71 11.07
C SER A 16 17.41 18.35 10.40
N PHE A 17 17.54 17.29 11.20
CA PHE A 17 16.93 16.01 10.91
C PHE A 17 15.43 16.28 10.88
N ASP A 18 15.01 16.98 9.83
CA ASP A 18 13.62 17.04 9.47
C ASP A 18 13.23 15.58 9.36
N SER A 19 12.24 15.21 10.16
CA SER A 19 11.67 13.86 10.21
C SER A 19 10.86 13.63 8.93
N ALA A 20 11.51 13.91 7.81
CA ALA A 20 10.99 13.95 6.48
C ALA A 20 10.79 12.51 6.00
N ARG A 21 9.59 12.01 6.28
CA ARG A 21 8.75 11.34 5.28
C ARG A 21 9.30 10.01 4.75
N THR A 22 9.47 9.00 5.58
CA THR A 22 9.25 7.65 5.06
C THR A 22 7.79 7.54 4.60
N CYS A 23 7.59 7.34 3.30
CA CYS A 23 6.26 7.36 2.67
C CYS A 23 5.37 6.19 3.06
N LEU A 24 5.99 5.12 3.55
CA LEU A 24 5.38 3.91 4.06
C LEU A 24 5.95 3.67 5.47
N PRO A 25 5.19 3.01 6.35
CA PRO A 25 5.73 2.55 7.61
C PRO A 25 6.92 1.59 7.39
N GLY A 26 7.86 1.58 8.34
CA GLY A 26 8.95 0.61 8.33
C GLY A 26 8.37 -0.80 8.41
N GLY A 27 8.63 -1.63 7.40
CA GLY A 27 7.94 -2.91 7.22
C GLY A 27 8.05 -3.85 8.42
N GLY A 28 7.03 -3.87 9.27
CA GLY A 28 6.81 -4.91 10.26
C GLY A 28 6.26 -6.19 9.64
N SER A 29 6.46 -7.33 10.31
CA SER A 29 5.79 -8.56 9.92
C SER A 29 4.28 -8.40 10.11
N VAL A 30 3.51 -8.78 9.12
CA VAL A 30 2.04 -8.82 9.16
C VAL A 30 1.59 -10.24 8.85
N SER A 31 0.59 -10.71 9.58
CA SER A 31 -0.11 -11.96 9.31
C SER A 31 -1.35 -11.75 8.43
N SER A 32 -1.82 -12.82 7.78
CA SER A 32 -3.05 -12.77 6.99
C SER A 32 -4.29 -12.37 7.81
N ALA A 33 -4.31 -12.63 9.11
CA ALA A 33 -5.43 -12.26 9.97
C ALA A 33 -5.44 -10.75 10.26
N GLU A 34 -4.25 -10.14 10.39
CA GLU A 34 -4.13 -8.70 10.69
C GLU A 34 -4.55 -7.80 9.52
N ILE A 35 -4.51 -8.30 8.26
CA ILE A 35 -4.90 -7.48 7.11
C ILE A 35 -6.42 -7.40 6.89
N VAL A 36 -7.21 -8.21 7.60
CA VAL A 36 -8.67 -8.17 7.52
C VAL A 36 -9.17 -6.82 8.04
N GLY A 37 -10.08 -6.19 7.31
CA GLY A 37 -10.64 -4.90 7.70
C GLY A 37 -10.97 -3.99 6.52
N VAL A 38 -11.32 -2.75 6.85
CA VAL A 38 -11.69 -1.72 5.88
C VAL A 38 -10.54 -0.75 5.67
N TYR A 39 -10.17 -0.56 4.41
CA TYR A 39 -9.14 0.37 4.00
C TYR A 39 -9.74 1.56 3.25
N LYS A 40 -9.16 2.73 3.50
CA LYS A 40 -9.48 3.98 2.80
C LYS A 40 -8.30 4.41 1.97
N GLY A 41 -8.57 4.81 0.73
CA GLY A 41 -7.53 5.23 -0.16
C GLY A 41 -7.01 6.63 0.15
N LEU A 42 -5.76 6.86 -0.24
CA LEU A 42 -5.01 8.09 -0.07
C LEU A 42 -4.41 8.49 -1.43
N ARG A 43 -4.25 9.80 -1.65
CA ARG A 43 -3.67 10.37 -2.89
C ARG A 43 -4.45 9.91 -4.13
N ASP A 44 -3.81 9.20 -5.06
CA ASP A 44 -4.44 8.74 -6.30
C ASP A 44 -5.57 7.73 -6.03
N ALA A 45 -5.63 7.17 -4.81
CA ALA A 45 -6.71 6.31 -4.34
C ALA A 45 -7.76 7.02 -3.47
N GLU A 46 -7.79 8.35 -3.34
CA GLU A 46 -8.62 9.07 -2.34
C GLU A 46 -10.11 8.69 -2.28
N ASN A 47 -10.69 8.26 -3.41
CA ASN A 47 -12.09 7.86 -3.51
C ASN A 47 -12.30 6.33 -3.42
N VAL A 48 -11.23 5.56 -3.25
CA VAL A 48 -11.24 4.10 -3.16
C VAL A 48 -11.55 3.65 -1.73
N SER A 49 -12.39 2.64 -1.61
CA SER A 49 -12.58 1.90 -0.35
C SER A 49 -12.48 0.41 -0.63
N VAL A 50 -11.82 -0.33 0.27
CA VAL A 50 -11.69 -1.79 0.18
C VAL A 50 -12.13 -2.41 1.50
N SER A 51 -12.86 -3.51 1.45
CA SER A 51 -13.10 -4.40 2.60
C SER A 51 -12.47 -5.75 2.30
N LEU A 52 -11.60 -6.21 3.20
CA LEU A 52 -11.02 -7.56 3.18
C LEU A 52 -11.62 -8.34 4.35
N GLU A 53 -12.29 -9.45 4.04
CA GLU A 53 -12.96 -10.33 5.00
C GLU A 53 -12.36 -11.74 4.94
N THR A 54 -12.43 -12.48 6.05
CA THR A 54 -12.03 -13.89 6.09
C THR A 54 -12.95 -14.76 5.25
N ASP A 55 -12.46 -15.93 4.85
CA ASP A 55 -13.32 -16.99 4.34
C ASP A 55 -13.86 -17.83 5.51
N ASP A 56 -15.10 -17.60 5.91
CA ASP A 56 -15.74 -18.34 7.00
C ASP A 56 -15.95 -19.83 6.67
N GLU A 57 -15.95 -20.21 5.39
CA GLU A 57 -16.05 -21.60 4.94
C GLU A 57 -14.69 -22.32 5.00
N ARG A 58 -13.58 -21.55 5.05
CA ARG A 58 -12.20 -22.08 5.15
C ARG A 58 -11.43 -21.41 6.30
N PRO A 59 -11.75 -21.74 7.57
CA PRO A 59 -11.03 -21.18 8.71
C PRO A 59 -9.53 -21.42 8.63
N GLY A 60 -8.74 -20.36 8.81
CA GLY A 60 -7.28 -20.41 8.74
C GLY A 60 -6.70 -20.30 7.33
N ALA A 61 -7.52 -20.12 6.30
CA ALA A 61 -7.03 -19.74 4.98
C ALA A 61 -6.31 -18.38 5.04
N SER A 62 -5.21 -18.26 4.29
CA SER A 62 -4.50 -16.99 4.09
C SER A 62 -5.20 -16.15 3.02
N GLY A 63 -6.50 -15.90 3.18
CA GLY A 63 -7.33 -15.31 2.15
C GLY A 63 -8.80 -15.21 2.54
N GLY A 64 -9.59 -14.58 1.68
CA GLY A 64 -11.04 -14.50 1.84
C GLY A 64 -11.73 -13.66 0.80
N ARG A 65 -12.79 -12.96 1.19
CA ARG A 65 -13.63 -12.15 0.30
C ARG A 65 -13.16 -10.71 0.27
N VAL A 66 -13.20 -10.10 -0.91
CA VAL A 66 -12.93 -8.67 -1.08
C VAL A 66 -14.12 -7.98 -1.71
N SER A 67 -14.40 -6.77 -1.23
CA SER A 67 -15.27 -5.81 -1.91
C SER A 67 -14.55 -4.47 -2.08
N VAL A 68 -14.73 -3.84 -3.23
CA VAL A 68 -14.10 -2.57 -3.58
C VAL A 68 -15.15 -1.57 -4.04
N LYS A 69 -14.88 -0.31 -3.77
CA LYS A 69 -15.60 0.82 -4.33
C LYS A 69 -14.65 1.75 -5.06
N ASN A 70 -15.07 2.21 -6.23
CA ASN A 70 -14.32 3.12 -7.09
C ASN A 70 -12.89 2.63 -7.40
N TRP A 71 -12.73 1.33 -7.65
CA TRP A 71 -11.47 0.69 -8.00
C TRP A 71 -11.03 1.06 -9.42
N PRO A 72 -9.74 1.31 -9.68
CA PRO A 72 -9.27 1.68 -11.02
C PRO A 72 -9.52 0.55 -12.04
N THR A 73 -10.19 0.87 -13.13
CA THR A 73 -10.60 -0.12 -14.15
C THR A 73 -9.43 -0.72 -14.94
N GLY A 74 -8.32 0.01 -15.07
CA GLY A 74 -7.26 -0.30 -16.02
C GLY A 74 -7.63 0.07 -17.47
N ASP A 75 -6.62 0.25 -18.33
CA ASP A 75 -6.81 0.88 -19.64
C ASP A 75 -7.68 0.06 -20.58
N TRP A 76 -7.55 -1.27 -20.54
CA TRP A 76 -8.27 -2.18 -21.44
C TRP A 76 -9.79 -2.15 -21.21
N TYR A 77 -10.23 -2.07 -19.95
CA TYR A 77 -11.64 -2.11 -19.59
C TYR A 77 -12.28 -0.72 -19.47
N ARG A 78 -11.49 0.35 -19.54
CA ARG A 78 -11.95 1.73 -19.42
C ARG A 78 -13.07 2.10 -20.40
N PRO A 79 -13.07 1.65 -21.68
CA PRO A 79 -14.17 1.93 -22.60
C PRO A 79 -15.52 1.31 -22.19
N GLU A 80 -15.50 0.23 -21.41
CA GLU A 80 -16.70 -0.50 -20.99
C GLU A 80 -17.19 -0.06 -19.60
N LEU A 81 -16.28 -0.01 -18.63
CA LEU A 81 -16.61 0.21 -17.22
C LEU A 81 -16.38 1.67 -16.77
N GLY A 82 -15.75 2.49 -17.61
CA GLY A 82 -15.31 3.84 -17.26
C GLY A 82 -14.00 3.84 -16.47
N GLU A 83 -13.66 4.98 -15.85
CA GLU A 83 -12.41 5.17 -15.12
C GLU A 83 -12.27 4.27 -13.89
N ALA A 84 -13.39 3.94 -13.25
CA ALA A 84 -13.42 3.15 -12.04
C ALA A 84 -14.69 2.29 -11.95
N PHE A 85 -14.63 1.22 -11.16
CA PHE A 85 -15.75 0.31 -10.93
C PHE A 85 -15.93 -0.03 -9.44
N ASP A 86 -17.15 -0.45 -9.09
CA ASP A 86 -17.43 -1.16 -7.84
C ASP A 86 -17.42 -2.66 -8.13
N GLY A 87 -16.85 -3.46 -7.22
CA GLY A 87 -16.61 -4.87 -7.51
C GLY A 87 -16.43 -5.73 -6.28
N ALA A 88 -16.38 -7.04 -6.54
CA ALA A 88 -16.23 -8.07 -5.51
C ALA A 88 -15.43 -9.25 -6.06
N GLY A 89 -14.86 -10.05 -5.15
CA GLY A 89 -14.10 -11.23 -5.50
C GLY A 89 -13.42 -11.86 -4.29
N THR A 90 -12.24 -12.42 -4.51
CA THR A 90 -11.41 -13.03 -3.47
C THR A 90 -10.06 -12.33 -3.32
N TRP A 91 -9.45 -12.44 -2.15
CA TRP A 91 -8.07 -12.04 -1.91
C TRP A 91 -7.26 -13.16 -1.28
N GLU A 92 -5.95 -13.13 -1.49
CA GLU A 92 -4.97 -14.04 -0.89
C GLU A 92 -3.77 -13.26 -0.36
N PHE A 93 -3.27 -13.65 0.81
CA PHE A 93 -2.09 -13.07 1.44
C PHE A 93 -0.86 -13.95 1.23
N ARG A 94 0.20 -13.31 0.74
CA ARG A 94 1.53 -13.89 0.63
C ARG A 94 2.45 -13.21 1.64
N SER A 95 2.94 -13.96 2.62
CA SER A 95 3.97 -13.47 3.54
C SER A 95 5.32 -13.30 2.83
N ALA A 96 6.11 -12.32 3.25
CA ALA A 96 7.53 -12.27 2.93
C ALA A 96 8.24 -13.54 3.44
N GLY A 97 8.87 -14.30 2.55
CA GLY A 97 9.55 -15.56 2.90
C GLY A 97 11.05 -15.38 3.15
N ASN A 98 11.66 -14.39 2.51
CA ASN A 98 13.11 -14.13 2.56
C ASN A 98 13.44 -12.68 2.93
N ALA A 99 14.68 -12.43 3.34
CA ALA A 99 15.19 -11.09 3.57
C ALA A 99 15.10 -10.25 2.29
N GLY A 100 14.41 -9.11 2.36
CA GLY A 100 14.17 -8.21 1.23
C GLY A 100 12.88 -8.48 0.46
N GLU A 101 12.22 -9.62 0.67
CA GLU A 101 10.86 -9.82 0.15
C GLU A 101 9.83 -9.02 0.95
N LYS A 102 8.80 -8.54 0.28
CA LYS A 102 7.66 -7.86 0.90
C LYS A 102 6.43 -8.77 0.85
N SER A 103 5.63 -8.71 1.89
CA SER A 103 4.32 -9.34 1.90
C SER A 103 3.41 -8.66 0.89
N ALA A 104 2.47 -9.42 0.31
CA ALA A 104 1.57 -8.94 -0.71
C ALA A 104 0.14 -9.49 -0.51
N VAL A 105 -0.84 -8.75 -1.04
CA VAL A 105 -2.23 -9.16 -1.19
C VAL A 105 -2.52 -9.24 -2.68
N SER A 106 -2.88 -10.44 -3.15
CA SER A 106 -3.39 -10.65 -4.50
C SER A 106 -4.91 -10.66 -4.48
N ILE A 107 -5.53 -10.02 -5.46
CA ILE A 107 -6.98 -9.84 -5.59
C ILE A 107 -7.42 -10.48 -6.90
N THR A 108 -8.52 -11.23 -6.86
CA THR A 108 -9.17 -11.79 -8.04
C THR A 108 -10.63 -11.36 -8.05
N PHE A 109 -10.98 -10.48 -8.98
CA PHE A 109 -12.34 -9.99 -9.14
C PHE A 109 -13.22 -10.97 -9.91
N THR A 110 -14.47 -11.08 -9.46
CA THR A 110 -15.54 -11.80 -10.15
C THR A 110 -16.69 -10.89 -10.56
N GLU A 111 -16.74 -9.67 -10.02
CA GLU A 111 -17.70 -8.62 -10.34
C GLU A 111 -16.94 -7.30 -10.62
N PRO A 112 -17.34 -6.50 -11.64
CA PRO A 112 -18.45 -6.72 -12.57
C PRO A 112 -18.19 -7.82 -13.60
N GLY A 113 -16.96 -8.33 -13.66
CA GLY A 113 -16.56 -9.45 -14.49
C GLY A 113 -15.25 -10.04 -14.02
N ARG A 114 -14.73 -11.00 -14.77
CA ARG A 114 -13.37 -11.52 -14.56
C ARG A 114 -12.38 -10.63 -15.29
N PHE A 115 -11.34 -10.24 -14.57
CA PHE A 115 -10.20 -9.52 -15.11
C PHE A 115 -9.03 -10.50 -15.24
N GLY A 116 -8.26 -10.39 -16.32
CA GLY A 116 -6.98 -11.04 -16.45
C GLY A 116 -5.92 -10.41 -15.56
N VAL A 117 -4.75 -11.03 -15.53
CA VAL A 117 -3.60 -10.54 -14.75
C VAL A 117 -3.14 -9.20 -15.29
N ASN A 118 -2.95 -8.22 -14.42
CA ASN A 118 -2.60 -6.82 -14.74
C ASN A 118 -3.63 -6.04 -15.56
N ASP A 119 -4.83 -6.58 -15.77
CA ASP A 119 -5.90 -5.83 -16.44
C ASP A 119 -6.45 -4.69 -15.58
N THR A 120 -6.26 -4.81 -14.26
CA THR A 120 -6.46 -3.80 -13.23
C THR A 120 -5.36 -3.98 -12.18
N LEU A 121 -5.33 -3.12 -11.16
CA LEU A 121 -4.50 -3.32 -9.98
C LEU A 121 -4.99 -4.57 -9.23
N ASP A 122 -4.27 -5.68 -9.37
CA ASP A 122 -4.63 -7.00 -8.85
C ASP A 122 -3.68 -7.49 -7.75
N THR A 123 -2.58 -6.78 -7.50
CA THR A 123 -1.61 -7.11 -6.46
C THR A 123 -1.18 -5.83 -5.74
N LEU A 124 -1.22 -5.88 -4.41
CA LEU A 124 -0.80 -4.79 -3.53
C LEU A 124 0.30 -5.27 -2.60
N MET A 125 1.31 -4.44 -2.40
CA MET A 125 2.33 -4.68 -1.39
C MET A 125 1.85 -4.22 -0.02
N VAL A 126 2.40 -4.82 1.04
CA VAL A 126 2.00 -4.54 2.42
C VAL A 126 3.14 -3.90 3.20
N ALA A 127 2.83 -2.80 3.88
CA ALA A 127 3.68 -2.19 4.89
C ALA A 127 2.84 -1.94 6.15
N ALA A 128 3.42 -2.13 7.33
CA ALA A 128 2.71 -1.93 8.59
C ALA A 128 3.64 -1.39 9.68
N ASP A 129 3.08 -0.56 10.54
CA ASP A 129 3.65 -0.16 11.83
C ASP A 129 2.67 -0.57 12.97
N ALA A 130 2.92 -0.08 14.19
CA ALA A 130 2.07 -0.39 15.33
C ALA A 130 0.63 0.15 15.21
N ASP A 131 0.42 1.21 14.42
CA ASP A 131 -0.83 1.98 14.39
C ASP A 131 -1.68 1.69 13.15
N ARG A 132 -1.05 1.24 12.05
CA ARG A 132 -1.71 1.11 10.76
C ARG A 132 -1.10 0.06 9.85
N ILE A 133 -1.92 -0.36 8.88
CA ILE A 133 -1.52 -1.18 7.74
C ILE A 133 -1.76 -0.38 6.47
N VAL A 134 -0.78 -0.38 5.58
CA VAL A 134 -0.83 0.27 4.28
C VAL A 134 -0.70 -0.78 3.19
N LEU A 135 -1.70 -0.84 2.31
CA LEU A 135 -1.64 -1.58 1.05
C LEU A 135 -1.31 -0.60 -0.07
N TYR A 136 -0.40 -0.93 -0.98
CA TYR A 136 0.06 0.03 -1.97
C TYR A 136 0.47 -0.60 -3.29
N GLU A 137 0.36 0.18 -4.37
CA GLU A 137 0.91 -0.19 -5.68
C GLU A 137 2.44 -0.06 -5.65
N ASN A 138 3.15 -0.82 -6.49
CA ASN A 138 4.59 -0.69 -6.72
C ASN A 138 5.49 -1.19 -5.58
N ASP A 139 6.55 -1.89 -5.91
CA ASP A 139 7.58 -2.35 -4.98
C ASP A 139 8.87 -1.51 -5.02
N ASP A 140 8.99 -0.59 -6.00
CA ASP A 140 10.12 0.31 -6.22
C ASP A 140 10.43 1.12 -4.95
N PRO A 141 11.60 0.91 -4.33
CA PRO A 141 11.99 1.59 -3.10
C PRO A 141 12.33 3.07 -3.29
N ASP A 142 12.59 3.52 -4.52
CA ASP A 142 13.05 4.87 -4.81
C ASP A 142 11.89 5.87 -4.99
N ILE A 143 10.66 5.37 -5.14
CA ILE A 143 9.47 6.19 -5.40
C ILE A 143 8.39 5.90 -4.38
N CYS A 144 7.85 6.96 -3.78
CA CYS A 144 6.68 6.85 -2.92
C CYS A 144 5.45 6.42 -3.74
N PRO A 145 4.78 5.30 -3.38
CA PRO A 145 3.58 4.87 -4.07
C PRO A 145 2.51 5.95 -4.09
N ARG A 146 1.86 6.13 -5.24
CA ARG A 146 0.80 7.12 -5.40
C ARG A 146 -0.52 6.52 -4.97
N PHE A 147 -0.84 5.30 -5.41
CA PHE A 147 -1.97 4.53 -4.93
C PHE A 147 -1.66 3.83 -3.60
N ARG A 148 -2.37 4.24 -2.55
CA ARG A 148 -2.21 3.69 -1.19
C ARG A 148 -3.56 3.56 -0.51
N LEU A 149 -3.74 2.49 0.24
CA LEU A 149 -4.91 2.23 1.06
C LEU A 149 -4.45 2.07 2.51
N GLU A 150 -5.08 2.76 3.45
CA GLU A 150 -4.72 2.72 4.88
C GLU A 150 -5.88 2.17 5.71
N SER A 151 -5.55 1.26 6.63
CA SER A 151 -6.43 0.82 7.72
C SER A 151 -5.79 1.17 9.06
N ARG A 152 -6.63 1.52 10.04
CA ARG A 152 -6.20 1.72 11.43
C ARG A 152 -6.24 0.39 12.16
N ARG A 153 -5.19 0.07 12.91
CA ARG A 153 -5.21 -1.04 13.85
C ARG A 153 -6.04 -0.59 15.06
N SER A 154 -7.11 -1.33 15.37
CA SER A 154 -7.97 -1.11 16.53
C SER A 154 -7.44 -1.81 17.77
#